data_AF-A0A382UAF0-F1
#
_entry.id   AF-A0A382UAF0-F1
#
_cell.length_a   1.000
_cell.length_b   1.000
_cell.length_c   1.000
_cell.angle_alpha   90.00
_cell.angle_beta   90.00
_cell.angle_gamma   90.00
#
_symmetry.space_group_name_H-M   'P 1'
#
loop_
_entity.id
_entity.type
_entity.pdbx_description
1 polymer ?
#
loop_
_entity_poly.entity_id
_entity_poly.type
_entity_poly.pdbx_seq_one_letter_code
_entity_poly.pdbx_strand_id
1 'polypeptide(L)'
;MAGRLANFAKQSSLLRSMINSNTILVKGDVPLPIEDEILQRIRQRSRNICQLIVPTQEAAQKLHRYLLSHVPNSVATSYRISTFENFVRHVYRSTNSKRKLISPELQNLFFSHILQQNPMPLFQSRWDRLSVMPPIGTISHLSKAIAKLKRNAVLPETLKANVKTRDGLNSIIAIYEAYQDQLGEVYIDQPGIYTAVSDVFSQINSESVHKQLKPYFQGVDLVVLIGFETFFPIYLKTLISLSNLPGISVAILLDIFP
;
A
#
# COMPACT_ATOMS: atom_id res chain seq x y z
N MET A 1 10.93 -4.12 55.32
CA MET A 1 11.45 -4.58 54.01
C MET A 1 10.40 -5.20 53.07
N ALA A 2 9.12 -5.34 53.47
CA ALA A 2 8.07 -5.94 52.62
C ALA A 2 7.50 -5.02 51.51
N GLY A 3 7.65 -3.69 51.63
CA GLY A 3 7.08 -2.74 50.66
C GLY A 3 7.83 -2.58 49.34
N ARG A 4 9.12 -2.96 49.28
CA ARG A 4 9.90 -2.88 48.02
C ARG A 4 9.68 -4.08 47.10
N LEU A 5 9.41 -5.27 47.64
CA LEU A 5 9.13 -6.47 46.84
C LEU A 5 7.73 -6.43 46.20
N ALA A 6 6.74 -5.84 46.86
CA ALA A 6 5.40 -5.65 46.29
C ALA A 6 5.41 -4.68 45.08
N ASN A 7 6.25 -3.63 45.12
CA ASN A 7 6.40 -2.70 44.00
C ASN A 7 7.16 -3.29 42.81
N PHE A 8 8.12 -4.19 43.03
CA PHE A 8 8.77 -4.95 41.95
C PHE A 8 7.83 -6.00 41.33
N ALA A 9 6.94 -6.62 42.12
CA ALA A 9 5.92 -7.51 41.60
C ALA A 9 4.86 -6.77 40.76
N LYS A 10 4.44 -5.57 41.17
CA LYS A 10 3.53 -4.70 40.40
C LYS A 10 4.18 -4.09 39.15
N GLN A 11 5.44 -3.67 39.22
CA GLN A 11 6.18 -3.20 38.03
C GLN A 11 6.51 -4.35 37.08
N SER A 12 6.81 -5.55 37.58
CA SER A 12 7.01 -6.72 36.72
C SER A 12 5.70 -7.28 36.17
N SER A 13 4.54 -7.10 36.81
CA SER A 13 3.24 -7.43 36.23
C SER A 13 2.80 -6.42 35.17
N LEU A 14 3.11 -5.12 35.36
CA LEU A 14 2.93 -4.09 34.32
C LEU A 14 3.90 -4.29 33.14
N LEU A 15 5.16 -4.67 33.40
CA LEU A 15 6.12 -5.00 32.34
C LEU A 15 5.80 -6.33 31.65
N ARG A 16 5.27 -7.34 32.36
CA ARG A 16 4.78 -8.58 31.75
C ARG A 16 3.47 -8.39 30.98
N SER A 17 2.62 -7.45 31.41
CA SER A 17 1.48 -6.98 30.62
C SER A 17 1.91 -6.24 29.35
N MET A 18 3.08 -5.60 29.35
CA MET A 18 3.64 -4.96 28.16
C MET A 18 4.32 -5.94 27.19
N ILE A 19 4.59 -7.18 27.60
CA ILE A 19 5.21 -8.22 26.75
C ILE A 19 4.16 -9.03 25.94
N ASN A 20 2.87 -8.82 26.19
CA ASN A 20 1.78 -9.27 25.31
C ASN A 20 1.28 -8.15 24.37
N SER A 21 2.03 -7.06 24.24
CA SER A 21 1.59 -5.92 23.43
C SER A 21 1.85 -6.21 21.96
N ASN A 22 0.79 -6.50 21.20
CA ASN A 22 0.80 -6.27 19.76
C ASN A 22 1.42 -4.88 19.55
N THR A 23 2.51 -4.76 18.78
CA THR A 23 3.14 -3.45 18.60
C THR A 23 2.17 -2.56 17.82
N ILE A 24 1.72 -1.48 18.47
CA ILE A 24 0.72 -0.57 17.89
C ILE A 24 1.35 0.80 17.59
N LEU A 25 1.33 1.21 16.33
CA LEU A 25 1.60 2.60 15.95
C LEU A 25 0.28 3.32 15.72
N VAL A 26 0.07 4.43 16.42
CA VAL A 26 -1.20 5.18 16.42
C VAL A 26 -0.95 6.62 15.99
N LYS A 27 -1.86 7.15 15.16
CA LYS A 27 -1.97 8.59 14.91
C LYS A 27 -3.45 9.02 14.90
N GLY A 28 -3.75 10.05 15.69
CA GLY A 28 -5.11 10.51 15.97
C GLY A 28 -5.65 9.94 17.29
N ASP A 29 -6.93 10.21 17.57
CA ASP A 29 -7.63 9.63 18.71
C ASP A 29 -8.01 8.19 18.39
N VAL A 30 -7.13 7.24 18.72
CA VAL A 30 -7.40 5.80 18.61
C VAL A 30 -7.58 5.21 20.01
N PRO A 31 -8.72 4.58 20.30
CA PRO A 31 -8.93 3.89 21.56
C PRO A 31 -8.06 2.63 21.64
N LEU A 32 -7.46 2.39 22.80
CA LEU A 32 -6.65 1.21 23.11
C LEU A 32 -7.35 0.39 24.21
N PRO A 33 -7.44 -0.95 24.08
CA PRO A 33 -6.91 -1.79 23.01
C PRO A 33 -7.78 -1.82 21.73
N ILE A 34 -7.12 -1.75 20.56
CA ILE A 34 -7.79 -1.60 19.25
C ILE A 34 -8.64 -2.81 18.90
N GLU A 35 -8.21 -4.01 19.29
CA GLU A 35 -8.95 -5.24 19.07
C GLU A 35 -10.34 -5.19 19.73
N ASP A 36 -10.39 -4.82 21.01
CA ASP A 36 -11.65 -4.71 21.73
C ASP A 36 -12.53 -3.61 21.14
N GLU A 37 -11.94 -2.49 20.70
CA GLU A 37 -12.69 -1.44 19.99
C GLU A 37 -13.31 -1.98 18.69
N ILE A 38 -12.55 -2.70 17.87
CA ILE A 38 -13.06 -3.29 16.62
C ILE A 38 -14.24 -4.21 16.95
N LEU A 39 -14.05 -5.14 17.89
CA LEU A 39 -15.10 -6.08 18.30
C LEU A 39 -16.31 -5.36 18.90
N GLN A 40 -16.10 -4.31 19.70
CA GLN A 40 -17.15 -3.53 20.32
C GLN A 40 -17.97 -2.76 19.28
N ARG A 41 -17.32 -2.10 18.31
CA ARG A 41 -18.00 -1.42 17.20
C ARG A 41 -18.84 -2.38 16.38
N ILE A 42 -18.32 -3.59 16.16
CA ILE A 42 -19.03 -4.64 15.43
C ILE A 42 -20.27 -5.11 16.22
N ARG A 43 -20.12 -5.36 17.53
CA ARG A 43 -21.22 -5.76 18.42
C ARG A 43 -22.30 -4.68 18.55
N GLN A 44 -21.89 -3.42 18.67
CA GLN A 44 -22.79 -2.28 18.87
C GLN A 44 -23.45 -1.76 17.58
N ARG A 45 -23.09 -2.32 16.40
CA ARG A 45 -23.57 -1.86 15.09
C ARG A 45 -23.38 -0.35 14.92
N SER A 46 -22.19 0.14 15.25
CA SER A 46 -21.87 1.56 15.15
C SER A 46 -22.15 2.07 13.73
N ARG A 47 -22.61 3.33 13.62
CA ARG A 47 -22.70 4.03 12.33
C ARG A 47 -21.29 4.30 11.75
N ASN A 48 -20.28 4.26 12.61
CA ASN A 48 -18.89 4.43 12.21
C ASN A 48 -18.29 3.08 11.78
N ILE A 49 -17.77 3.05 10.57
CA ILE A 49 -17.23 1.89 9.87
C ILE A 49 -15.72 1.84 10.10
N CYS A 50 -15.24 0.71 10.60
CA CYS A 50 -13.80 0.48 10.70
C CYS A 50 -13.25 -0.08 9.38
N GLN A 51 -12.25 0.58 8.78
CA GLN A 51 -11.55 0.09 7.60
C GLN A 51 -10.34 -0.73 8.01
N LEU A 52 -10.42 -2.04 7.83
CA LEU A 52 -9.36 -2.99 8.11
C LEU A 52 -8.55 -3.22 6.82
N ILE A 53 -7.25 -3.00 6.88
CA ILE A 53 -6.31 -3.16 5.78
C ILE A 53 -5.34 -4.29 6.14
N VAL A 54 -5.21 -5.25 5.24
CA VAL A 54 -4.37 -6.45 5.42
C VAL A 54 -3.39 -6.61 4.25
N PRO A 55 -2.28 -7.36 4.41
CA PRO A 55 -1.28 -7.50 3.35
C PRO A 55 -1.78 -8.32 2.16
N THR A 56 -2.53 -9.39 2.40
CA THR A 56 -2.93 -10.36 1.37
C THR A 56 -4.41 -10.73 1.45
N GLN A 57 -4.91 -11.35 0.37
CA GLN A 57 -6.29 -11.82 0.32
C GLN A 57 -6.52 -13.00 1.29
N GLU A 58 -5.52 -13.86 1.50
CA GLU A 58 -5.60 -14.93 2.49
C GLU A 58 -5.74 -14.36 3.91
N ALA A 59 -4.98 -13.31 4.25
CA ALA A 59 -5.10 -12.60 5.52
C ALA A 59 -6.49 -11.97 5.67
N ALA A 60 -7.05 -11.41 4.60
CA ALA A 60 -8.41 -10.87 4.61
C ALA A 60 -9.45 -11.94 4.94
N GLN A 61 -9.33 -13.13 4.34
CA GLN A 61 -10.23 -14.25 4.59
C GLN A 61 -10.10 -14.79 6.01
N LYS A 62 -8.87 -14.93 6.53
CA LYS A 62 -8.62 -15.34 7.92
C LYS A 62 -9.25 -14.36 8.90
N LEU A 63 -8.98 -13.07 8.73
CA LEU A 63 -9.57 -12.00 9.55
C LEU A 63 -11.09 -12.01 9.49
N HIS A 64 -11.67 -12.18 8.30
CA HIS A 64 -13.11 -12.25 8.16
C HIS A 64 -13.72 -13.43 8.95
N ARG A 65 -13.10 -14.63 8.87
CA ARG A 65 -13.54 -15.79 9.65
C ARG A 65 -13.41 -15.56 11.16
N TYR A 66 -12.31 -14.94 11.60
CA TYR A 66 -12.08 -14.57 12.99
C TYR A 66 -13.19 -13.63 13.51
N LEU A 67 -13.53 -12.58 12.76
CA LEU A 67 -14.57 -11.64 13.17
C LEU A 67 -15.96 -12.31 13.21
N LEU A 68 -16.25 -13.20 12.26
CA LEU A 68 -17.53 -13.94 12.22
C LEU A 68 -17.66 -14.94 13.36
N SER A 69 -16.58 -15.60 13.81
CA SER A 69 -16.63 -16.52 14.95
C SER A 69 -16.86 -15.79 16.27
N HIS A 70 -16.38 -14.56 16.40
CA HIS A 70 -16.51 -13.76 17.64
C HIS A 70 -17.80 -12.93 17.70
N VAL A 71 -18.40 -12.63 16.55
CA VAL A 71 -19.67 -11.88 16.48
C VAL A 71 -20.63 -12.50 15.44
N PRO A 72 -21.08 -13.74 15.64
CA PRO A 72 -22.07 -14.37 14.77
C PRO A 72 -23.37 -13.56 14.84
N ASN A 73 -23.90 -13.15 13.69
CA ASN A 73 -25.12 -12.33 13.51
C ASN A 73 -24.96 -10.79 13.58
N SER A 74 -23.72 -10.27 13.59
CA SER A 74 -23.52 -8.85 13.27
C SER A 74 -23.56 -8.67 11.74
N VAL A 75 -24.46 -7.79 11.27
CA VAL A 75 -24.52 -7.40 9.85
C VAL A 75 -23.15 -6.81 9.49
N ALA A 76 -22.54 -7.28 8.41
CA ALA A 76 -21.20 -6.91 7.92
C ALA A 76 -21.06 -5.42 7.50
N THR A 77 -21.89 -4.52 8.05
CA THR A 77 -21.95 -3.09 7.73
C THR A 77 -21.02 -2.24 8.60
N SER A 78 -20.52 -2.76 9.73
CA SER A 78 -19.68 -2.03 10.70
C SER A 78 -18.18 -2.08 10.40
N TYR A 79 -17.75 -2.89 9.44
CA TYR A 79 -16.35 -2.97 9.04
C TYR A 79 -16.19 -3.26 7.54
N ARG A 80 -15.04 -2.86 6.99
CA ARG A 80 -14.62 -3.20 5.63
C ARG A 80 -13.24 -3.83 5.69
N ILE A 81 -13.04 -4.98 5.04
CA ILE A 81 -11.72 -5.62 4.93
C ILE A 81 -11.25 -5.49 3.48
N SER A 82 -10.04 -5.01 3.28
CA SER A 82 -9.41 -4.98 1.97
C SER A 82 -7.91 -5.16 2.06
N THR A 83 -7.30 -5.69 1.00
CA THR A 83 -5.84 -5.55 0.85
C THR A 83 -5.48 -4.08 0.64
N PHE A 84 -4.24 -3.69 0.95
CA PHE A 84 -3.82 -2.31 0.72
C PHE A 84 -3.90 -1.91 -0.75
N GLU A 85 -3.60 -2.84 -1.66
CA GLU A 85 -3.74 -2.64 -3.10
C GLU A 85 -5.19 -2.33 -3.51
N ASN A 86 -6.15 -3.10 -2.98
CA ASN A 86 -7.57 -2.91 -3.28
C ASN A 86 -8.11 -1.62 -2.67
N PHE A 87 -7.68 -1.28 -1.45
CA PHE A 87 -8.00 -0.02 -0.79
C PHE A 87 -7.60 1.17 -1.68
N VAL A 88 -6.33 1.25 -2.06
CA VAL A 88 -5.82 2.38 -2.85
C VAL A 88 -6.45 2.41 -4.24
N ARG A 89 -6.68 1.26 -4.88
CA ARG A 89 -7.37 1.18 -6.17
C ARG A 89 -8.81 1.70 -6.08
N HIS A 90 -9.53 1.39 -5.00
CA HIS A 90 -10.90 1.86 -4.81
C HIS A 90 -10.94 3.38 -4.62
N VAL A 91 -10.06 3.91 -3.76
CA VAL A 91 -9.90 5.36 -3.56
C VAL A 91 -9.54 6.05 -4.88
N TYR A 92 -8.63 5.49 -5.67
CA TYR A 92 -8.24 6.07 -6.95
C TYR A 92 -9.39 6.13 -7.96
N ARG A 93 -10.30 5.14 -7.95
CA ARG A 93 -11.49 5.17 -8.80
C ARG A 93 -12.49 6.23 -8.36
N SER A 94 -12.60 6.52 -7.05
CA SER A 94 -13.51 7.54 -6.55
C SER A 94 -13.04 8.97 -6.82
N THR A 95 -11.76 9.19 -7.11
CA THR A 95 -11.21 10.53 -7.40
C THR A 95 -11.46 11.01 -8.83
N ASN A 96 -12.29 10.31 -9.63
CA ASN A 96 -12.56 10.62 -11.05
C ASN A 96 -11.29 10.83 -11.88
N SER A 97 -10.23 10.08 -11.58
CA SER A 97 -8.98 10.20 -12.33
C SER A 97 -9.20 9.80 -13.79
N LYS A 98 -8.66 10.61 -14.72
CA LYS A 98 -8.78 10.36 -16.17
C LYS A 98 -7.92 9.18 -16.64
N ARG A 99 -6.87 8.85 -15.89
CA ARG A 99 -5.91 7.79 -16.24
C ARG A 99 -6.47 6.42 -15.92
N LYS A 100 -6.31 5.48 -16.85
CA LYS A 100 -6.76 4.09 -16.74
C LYS A 100 -5.64 3.19 -16.26
N LEU A 101 -5.96 2.22 -15.40
CA LEU A 101 -4.99 1.19 -15.02
C LEU A 101 -4.57 0.42 -16.28
N ILE A 102 -3.27 0.36 -16.57
CA ILE A 102 -2.72 -0.41 -17.68
C ILE A 102 -2.93 -1.90 -17.44
N SER A 103 -3.37 -2.64 -18.46
CA SER A 103 -3.48 -4.10 -18.38
C SER A 103 -2.10 -4.75 -18.49
N PRO A 104 -1.89 -5.95 -17.92
CA PRO A 104 -0.62 -6.67 -18.06
C PRO A 104 -0.20 -6.91 -19.52
N GLU A 105 -1.17 -7.17 -20.40
CA GLU A 105 -0.94 -7.42 -21.82
C GLU A 105 -0.45 -6.15 -22.52
N LEU A 106 -1.10 -5.02 -22.28
CA LEU A 106 -0.71 -3.74 -22.84
C LEU A 106 0.65 -3.28 -22.29
N GLN A 107 0.91 -3.52 -21.00
CA GLN A 107 2.19 -3.24 -20.39
C GLN A 107 3.32 -4.06 -21.04
N ASN A 108 3.07 -5.34 -21.34
CA ASN A 108 4.04 -6.17 -22.05
C ASN A 108 4.29 -5.68 -23.49
N LEU A 109 3.24 -5.21 -24.19
CA LEU A 109 3.37 -4.60 -25.51
C LEU A 109 4.22 -3.32 -25.46
N PHE A 110 4.01 -2.48 -24.45
CA PHE A 110 4.80 -1.27 -24.22
C PHE A 110 6.28 -1.60 -24.06
N PHE A 111 6.61 -2.54 -23.18
CA PHE A 111 8.00 -2.98 -23.01
C PHE A 111 8.59 -3.62 -24.26
N SER A 112 7.81 -4.40 -25.00
CA SER A 112 8.27 -5.00 -26.26
C SER A 112 8.64 -3.93 -27.28
N HIS A 113 7.78 -2.91 -27.42
CA HIS A 113 8.01 -1.77 -28.30
C HIS A 113 9.22 -0.93 -27.88
N ILE A 114 9.37 -0.64 -26.58
CA ILE A 114 10.52 0.12 -26.05
C ILE A 114 11.83 -0.60 -26.36
N LEU A 115 11.88 -1.92 -26.20
CA LEU A 115 13.08 -2.72 -26.46
C LEU A 115 13.42 -2.82 -27.96
N GLN A 116 12.43 -2.71 -28.85
CA GLN A 116 12.68 -2.63 -30.29
C GLN A 116 13.24 -1.26 -30.71
N GLN A 117 12.76 -0.18 -30.12
CA GLN A 117 13.17 1.19 -30.47
C GLN A 117 14.46 1.65 -29.80
N ASN A 118 14.76 1.12 -28.62
CA ASN A 118 15.98 1.42 -27.86
C ASN A 118 16.77 0.14 -27.72
N PRO A 119 17.45 -0.29 -28.79
CA PRO A 119 18.11 -1.57 -28.76
C PRO A 119 19.39 -1.37 -27.92
N MET A 120 19.52 -2.16 -26.86
CA MET A 120 20.55 -1.99 -25.81
C MET A 120 21.62 -3.07 -25.87
N PRO A 121 22.93 -2.75 -25.77
CA PRO A 121 24.00 -3.72 -25.94
C PRO A 121 23.91 -4.96 -25.02
N LEU A 122 23.43 -4.77 -23.80
CA LEU A 122 23.23 -5.82 -22.79
C LEU A 122 22.11 -6.83 -23.12
N PHE A 123 21.11 -6.42 -23.91
CA PHE A 123 20.00 -7.26 -24.33
C PHE A 123 20.06 -7.64 -25.82
N GLN A 124 20.73 -6.83 -26.65
CA GLN A 124 20.81 -6.94 -28.10
C GLN A 124 21.68 -8.09 -28.59
N SER A 125 22.84 -8.33 -27.98
CA SER A 125 23.86 -9.20 -28.60
C SER A 125 23.36 -10.62 -28.91
N ARG A 126 22.35 -11.10 -28.17
CA ARG A 126 21.74 -12.41 -28.39
C ARG A 126 20.50 -12.35 -29.30
N TRP A 127 19.65 -11.33 -29.18
CA TRP A 127 18.36 -11.30 -29.85
C TRP A 127 18.40 -10.64 -31.23
N ASP A 128 19.22 -9.60 -31.40
CA ASP A 128 19.43 -8.95 -32.70
C ASP A 128 20.09 -9.93 -33.69
N ARG A 129 21.05 -10.72 -33.20
CA ARG A 129 21.71 -11.78 -34.00
C ARG A 129 20.73 -12.84 -34.49
N LEU A 130 19.62 -13.02 -33.77
CA LEU A 130 18.59 -13.99 -34.11
C LEU A 130 17.38 -13.34 -34.81
N SER A 131 17.33 -12.01 -34.92
CA SER A 131 16.17 -11.24 -35.43
C SER A 131 14.86 -11.64 -34.74
N VAL A 132 14.91 -11.96 -33.44
CA VAL A 132 13.74 -12.40 -32.66
C VAL A 132 13.45 -11.39 -31.55
N MET A 133 12.18 -11.22 -31.25
CA MET A 133 11.75 -10.42 -30.11
C MET A 133 12.31 -11.01 -28.80
N PRO A 134 12.69 -10.18 -27.81
CA PRO A 134 13.08 -10.66 -26.49
C PRO A 134 12.01 -11.60 -25.92
N PRO A 135 12.39 -12.72 -25.28
CA PRO A 135 11.43 -13.63 -24.69
C PRO A 135 10.53 -12.93 -23.69
N ILE A 136 9.27 -13.36 -23.59
CA ILE A 136 8.27 -12.83 -22.65
C ILE A 136 8.81 -12.83 -21.21
N GLY A 137 9.62 -13.83 -20.84
CA GLY A 137 10.29 -13.87 -19.53
C GLY A 137 11.21 -12.68 -19.27
N THR A 138 11.96 -12.22 -20.26
CA THR A 138 12.83 -11.04 -20.16
C THR A 138 12.01 -9.77 -19.97
N ILE A 139 10.93 -9.60 -20.74
CA ILE A 139 9.99 -8.48 -20.62
C ILE A 139 9.35 -8.47 -19.22
N SER A 140 8.91 -9.63 -18.73
CA SER A 140 8.32 -9.76 -17.40
C SER A 140 9.32 -9.37 -16.30
N HIS A 141 10.59 -9.78 -16.42
CA HIS A 141 11.63 -9.40 -15.47
C HIS A 141 11.90 -7.89 -15.46
N LEU A 142 11.93 -7.25 -16.62
CA LEU A 142 12.10 -5.79 -16.73
C LEU A 142 10.91 -5.03 -16.10
N SER A 143 9.68 -5.44 -16.42
CA SER A 143 8.47 -4.90 -15.81
C SER A 143 8.51 -5.00 -14.29
N LYS A 144 8.89 -6.17 -13.75
CA LYS A 144 9.03 -6.39 -12.30
C LYS A 144 10.15 -5.53 -11.69
N ALA A 145 11.27 -5.37 -12.37
CA ALA A 145 12.38 -4.53 -11.89
C ALA A 145 11.96 -3.05 -11.79
N ILE A 146 11.29 -2.52 -12.82
CA ILE A 146 10.76 -1.14 -12.81
C ILE A 146 9.68 -0.97 -11.75
N ALA A 147 8.77 -1.94 -11.61
CA ALA A 147 7.77 -1.92 -10.55
C ALA A 147 8.43 -1.91 -9.15
N LYS A 148 9.53 -2.66 -8.97
CA LYS A 148 10.31 -2.65 -7.72
C LYS A 148 10.98 -1.30 -7.47
N LEU A 149 11.54 -0.65 -8.50
CA LEU A 149 12.11 0.70 -8.38
C LEU A 149 11.03 1.70 -7.95
N LYS A 150 9.87 1.70 -8.64
CA LYS A 150 8.72 2.55 -8.28
C LYS A 150 8.23 2.32 -6.85
N ARG A 151 8.12 1.06 -6.40
CA ARG A 151 7.69 0.74 -5.01
C ARG A 151 8.65 1.30 -3.95
N ASN A 152 9.94 1.38 -4.27
CA ASN A 152 10.96 1.98 -3.42
C ASN A 152 11.05 3.50 -3.57
N ALA A 153 10.10 4.15 -4.24
CA ALA A 153 10.09 5.58 -4.53
C ALA A 153 11.36 6.05 -5.29
N VAL A 154 11.96 5.17 -6.09
CA VAL A 154 13.14 5.48 -6.90
C VAL A 154 12.69 5.97 -8.27
N LEU A 155 13.02 7.22 -8.58
CA LEU A 155 12.76 7.84 -9.86
C LEU A 155 13.98 7.73 -10.79
N PRO A 156 13.81 7.81 -12.12
CA PRO A 156 14.92 7.79 -13.07
C PRO A 156 15.99 8.85 -12.78
N GLU A 157 15.60 10.06 -12.37
CA GLU A 157 16.50 11.16 -12.06
C GLU A 157 17.39 10.84 -10.85
N THR A 158 16.82 10.18 -9.84
CA THR A 158 17.57 9.70 -8.67
C THR A 158 18.60 8.65 -9.05
N LEU A 159 18.29 7.80 -10.02
CA LEU A 159 19.23 6.80 -10.54
C LEU A 159 20.35 7.47 -11.34
N LYS A 160 20.01 8.45 -12.19
CA LYS A 160 20.98 9.25 -12.98
C LYS A 160 22.03 9.91 -12.09
N ALA A 161 21.62 10.50 -10.96
CA ALA A 161 22.53 11.17 -10.02
C ALA A 161 23.57 10.22 -9.37
N ASN A 162 23.31 8.91 -9.37
CA ASN A 162 24.16 7.90 -8.73
C ASN A 162 24.99 7.08 -9.74
N VAL A 163 24.93 7.38 -11.05
CA VAL A 163 25.69 6.64 -12.06
C VAL A 163 27.12 7.14 -12.11
N LYS A 164 28.08 6.31 -11.67
CA LYS A 164 29.51 6.61 -11.86
C LYS A 164 30.12 6.03 -13.13
N THR A 165 29.68 4.86 -13.63
CA THR A 165 30.15 4.20 -14.89
C THR A 165 29.61 2.76 -14.99
N ARG A 166 28.29 2.56 -15.12
CA ARG A 166 27.73 1.21 -15.38
C ARG A 166 26.72 1.25 -16.53
N ASP A 167 27.13 0.72 -17.68
CA ASP A 167 26.33 0.68 -18.92
C ASP A 167 24.96 0.01 -18.74
N GLY A 168 24.85 -0.97 -17.83
CA GLY A 168 23.59 -1.65 -17.54
C GLY A 168 22.59 -0.84 -16.73
N LEU A 169 23.04 0.11 -15.91
CA LEU A 169 22.13 0.94 -15.12
C LEU A 169 21.56 2.08 -15.97
N ASN A 170 22.38 2.67 -16.85
CA ASN A 170 21.91 3.60 -17.89
C ASN A 170 20.83 2.97 -18.76
N SER A 171 21.00 1.68 -19.06
CA SER A 171 20.05 0.94 -19.87
C SER A 171 18.67 0.84 -19.21
N ILE A 172 18.64 0.48 -17.92
CA ILE A 172 17.41 0.38 -17.14
C ILE A 172 16.76 1.76 -16.97
N ILE A 173 17.54 2.83 -16.77
CA ILE A 173 17.03 4.19 -16.68
C ILE A 173 16.29 4.57 -17.97
N ALA A 174 16.90 4.35 -19.14
CA ALA A 174 16.28 4.69 -20.42
C ALA A 174 14.97 3.93 -20.67
N ILE A 175 14.93 2.62 -20.35
CA ILE A 175 13.68 1.83 -20.43
C ILE A 175 12.63 2.39 -19.48
N TYR A 176 13.03 2.76 -18.27
CA TYR A 176 12.12 3.29 -17.27
C TYR A 176 11.52 4.63 -17.72
N GLU A 177 12.33 5.54 -18.26
CA GLU A 177 11.85 6.82 -18.81
C GLU A 177 10.90 6.60 -19.98
N ALA A 178 11.30 5.81 -20.98
CA ALA A 178 10.45 5.50 -22.13
C ALA A 178 9.12 4.84 -21.71
N TYR A 179 9.13 4.01 -20.68
CA TYR A 179 7.91 3.42 -20.13
C TYR A 179 7.03 4.45 -19.43
N GLN A 180 7.59 5.41 -18.69
CA GLN A 180 6.80 6.51 -18.13
C GLN A 180 6.19 7.38 -19.21
N ASP A 181 6.93 7.69 -20.27
CA ASP A 181 6.44 8.45 -21.41
C ASP A 181 5.29 7.75 -22.12
N GLN A 182 5.37 6.42 -22.30
CA GLN A 182 4.27 5.64 -22.89
C GLN A 182 3.03 5.56 -22.01
N LEU A 183 3.17 5.60 -20.67
CA LEU A 183 2.01 5.72 -19.79
C LEU A 183 1.31 7.07 -19.98
N GLY A 184 2.10 8.14 -20.01
CA GLY A 184 1.65 9.51 -20.23
C GLY A 184 0.44 9.91 -19.37
N GLU A 185 -0.48 10.65 -20.00
CA GLU A 185 -1.73 11.13 -19.37
C GLU A 185 -2.91 10.17 -19.55
N VAL A 186 -2.70 9.01 -20.19
CA VAL A 186 -3.76 8.06 -20.51
C VAL A 186 -3.76 6.89 -19.54
N TYR A 187 -2.58 6.38 -19.18
CA TYR A 187 -2.43 5.17 -18.40
C TYR A 187 -1.71 5.42 -17.07
N ILE A 188 -1.98 4.56 -16.11
CA ILE A 188 -1.28 4.50 -14.84
C ILE A 188 -1.02 3.03 -14.50
N ASP A 189 0.11 2.75 -13.85
CA ASP A 189 0.40 1.41 -13.35
C ASP A 189 0.12 1.29 -11.85
N GLN A 190 0.17 0.05 -11.34
CA GLN A 190 -0.18 -0.21 -9.96
C GLN A 190 0.66 0.59 -8.95
N PRO A 191 2.00 0.71 -9.09
CA PRO A 191 2.78 1.61 -8.24
C PRO A 191 2.37 3.08 -8.38
N GLY A 192 2.10 3.56 -9.60
CA GLY A 192 1.66 4.95 -9.84
C GLY A 192 0.37 5.31 -9.12
N ILE A 193 -0.56 4.36 -8.97
CA ILE A 193 -1.81 4.55 -8.21
C ILE A 193 -1.54 4.98 -6.75
N TYR A 194 -0.53 4.41 -6.09
CA TYR A 194 -0.18 4.79 -4.72
C TYR A 194 0.29 6.24 -4.64
N THR A 195 1.17 6.66 -5.57
CA THR A 195 1.61 8.06 -5.64
C THR A 195 0.44 8.99 -5.88
N ALA A 196 -0.41 8.69 -6.87
CA ALA A 196 -1.58 9.51 -7.19
C ALA A 196 -2.55 9.65 -6.00
N VAL A 197 -2.80 8.57 -5.26
CA VAL A 197 -3.66 8.60 -4.07
C VAL A 197 -2.99 9.36 -2.92
N SER A 198 -1.69 9.17 -2.70
CA SER A 198 -0.93 9.94 -1.71
C SER A 198 -0.97 11.45 -2.00
N ASP A 199 -0.87 11.84 -3.27
CA ASP A 199 -0.94 13.25 -3.68
C ASP A 199 -2.34 13.82 -3.44
N VAL A 200 -3.41 13.06 -3.75
CA VAL A 200 -4.79 13.43 -3.41
C VAL A 200 -4.95 13.61 -1.91
N PHE A 201 -4.49 12.66 -1.10
CA PHE A 201 -4.56 12.75 0.36
C PHE A 201 -3.78 13.93 0.93
N SER A 202 -2.74 14.42 0.23
CA SER A 202 -1.92 15.54 0.70
C SER A 202 -2.56 16.91 0.40
N GLN A 203 -3.58 16.98 -0.46
CA GLN A 203 -4.28 18.21 -0.85
C GLN A 203 -5.44 18.57 0.11
N ILE A 204 -5.22 18.38 1.42
CA ILE A 204 -6.23 18.37 2.50
C ILE A 204 -7.06 19.67 2.57
N ASN A 205 -6.48 20.80 2.17
CA ASN A 205 -7.13 22.11 2.23
C ASN A 205 -8.07 22.39 1.05
N SER A 206 -8.22 21.45 0.10
CA SER A 206 -9.11 21.63 -1.03
C SER A 206 -10.49 21.04 -0.74
N GLU A 207 -11.52 21.89 -0.67
CA GLU A 207 -12.92 21.44 -0.58
C GLU A 207 -13.30 20.44 -1.68
N SER A 208 -12.66 20.52 -2.85
CA SER A 208 -12.91 19.60 -3.97
C SER A 208 -12.45 18.17 -3.66
N VAL A 209 -11.33 18.01 -2.96
CA VAL A 209 -10.77 16.71 -2.57
C VAL A 209 -11.63 16.08 -1.48
N HIS A 210 -12.07 16.88 -0.50
CA HIS A 210 -13.02 16.41 0.51
C HIS A 210 -14.31 15.90 -0.13
N LYS A 211 -14.86 16.61 -1.13
CA LYS A 211 -16.05 16.15 -1.87
C LYS A 211 -15.80 14.86 -2.66
N GLN A 212 -14.62 14.68 -3.25
CA GLN A 212 -14.25 13.48 -4.01
C GLN A 212 -14.01 12.26 -3.12
N LEU A 213 -13.43 12.45 -1.93
CA LEU A 213 -13.13 11.37 -1.00
C LEU A 213 -14.33 11.01 -0.10
N LYS A 214 -15.28 11.94 0.08
CA LYS A 214 -16.47 11.77 0.94
C LYS A 214 -17.27 10.49 0.65
N PRO A 215 -17.54 10.07 -0.60
CA PRO A 215 -18.30 8.83 -0.85
C PRO A 215 -17.60 7.58 -0.30
N TYR A 216 -16.27 7.56 -0.33
CA TYR A 216 -15.52 6.40 0.14
C TYR A 216 -15.38 6.36 1.66
N PHE A 217 -15.00 7.50 2.25
CA PHE A 217 -14.81 7.64 3.69
C PHE A 217 -16.11 7.95 4.44
N GLN A 218 -17.28 7.87 3.80
CA GLN A 218 -18.55 8.06 4.48
C GLN A 218 -18.71 7.02 5.60
N GLY A 219 -18.72 7.52 6.83
CA GLY A 219 -18.78 6.70 8.04
C GLY A 219 -17.44 6.10 8.46
N VAL A 220 -16.35 6.23 7.70
CA VAL A 220 -15.04 5.70 8.08
C VAL A 220 -14.27 6.74 8.90
N ASP A 221 -14.08 6.45 10.18
CA ASP A 221 -13.35 7.29 11.15
C ASP A 221 -12.07 6.60 11.66
N LEU A 222 -11.92 5.29 11.42
CA LEU A 222 -10.77 4.50 11.86
C LEU A 222 -10.29 3.59 10.73
N VAL A 223 -8.99 3.68 10.42
CA VAL A 223 -8.28 2.78 9.50
C VAL A 223 -7.25 1.98 10.29
N VAL A 224 -7.32 0.66 10.24
CA VAL A 224 -6.41 -0.23 10.97
C VAL A 224 -5.67 -1.12 9.98
N LEU A 225 -4.35 -1.05 9.98
CA LEU A 225 -3.47 -1.95 9.24
C LEU A 225 -3.10 -3.14 10.13
N ILE A 226 -3.28 -4.36 9.64
CA ILE A 226 -3.07 -5.59 10.43
C ILE A 226 -2.14 -6.54 9.69
N GLY A 227 -1.12 -7.04 10.39
CA GLY A 227 -0.31 -8.16 9.92
C GLY A 227 0.73 -7.83 8.86
N PHE A 228 1.16 -6.58 8.76
CA PHE A 228 2.22 -6.18 7.84
C PHE A 228 3.60 -6.38 8.48
N GLU A 229 4.40 -7.26 7.88
CA GLU A 229 5.80 -7.47 8.31
C GLU A 229 6.75 -6.40 7.75
N THR A 230 6.48 -5.92 6.53
CA THR A 230 7.31 -4.94 5.85
C THR A 230 6.46 -3.93 5.10
N PHE A 231 6.93 -2.68 5.08
CA PHE A 231 6.30 -1.61 4.33
C PHE A 231 7.25 -1.08 3.26
N PHE A 232 6.79 -1.05 2.01
CA PHE A 232 7.50 -0.35 0.95
C PHE A 232 7.42 1.17 1.18
N PRO A 233 8.44 1.95 0.80
CA PRO A 233 8.43 3.41 0.94
C PRO A 233 7.17 4.09 0.37
N ILE A 234 6.68 3.62 -0.78
CA ILE A 234 5.46 4.16 -1.39
C ILE A 234 4.21 3.90 -0.54
N TYR A 235 4.20 2.81 0.23
CA TYR A 235 3.10 2.49 1.14
C TYR A 235 3.13 3.42 2.34
N LEU A 236 4.30 3.59 2.96
CA LEU A 236 4.48 4.52 4.06
C LEU A 236 4.09 5.95 3.68
N LYS A 237 4.52 6.43 2.51
CA LYS A 237 4.13 7.76 2.01
C LYS A 237 2.60 7.90 1.93
N THR A 238 1.93 6.91 1.35
CA THR A 238 0.46 6.90 1.22
C THR A 238 -0.23 6.89 2.58
N LEU A 239 0.26 6.09 3.53
CA LEU A 239 -0.29 5.98 4.88
C LEU A 239 -0.07 7.24 5.71
N ILE A 240 1.10 7.87 5.58
CA ILE A 240 1.38 9.15 6.22
C ILE A 240 0.40 10.21 5.69
N SER A 241 0.20 10.30 4.37
CA SER A 241 -0.78 11.22 3.79
C SER A 241 -2.20 10.91 4.28
N LEU A 242 -2.59 9.63 4.33
CA LEU A 242 -3.90 9.19 4.85
C LEU A 242 -4.11 9.63 6.30
N SER A 243 -3.09 9.47 7.14
CA SER A 243 -3.15 9.84 8.57
C SER A 243 -3.25 11.34 8.83
N ASN A 244 -3.07 12.18 7.81
CA ASN A 244 -3.26 13.61 7.90
C ASN A 244 -4.69 14.03 7.52
N LEU A 245 -5.53 13.12 7.03
CA LEU A 245 -6.91 13.45 6.68
C LEU A 245 -7.73 13.78 7.95
N PRO A 246 -8.49 14.88 7.96
CA PRO A 246 -9.31 15.26 9.10
C PRO A 246 -10.37 14.20 9.41
N GLY A 247 -10.52 13.84 10.68
CA GLY A 247 -11.54 12.90 11.16
C GLY A 247 -11.25 11.43 10.87
N ILE A 248 -10.05 11.10 10.38
CA ILE A 248 -9.61 9.71 10.19
C ILE A 248 -8.44 9.44 11.13
N SER A 249 -8.65 8.52 12.06
CA SER A 249 -7.59 7.95 12.88
C SER A 249 -6.96 6.74 12.18
N VAL A 250 -5.64 6.59 12.29
CA VAL A 250 -4.91 5.46 11.68
C VAL A 250 -4.16 4.69 12.75
N ALA A 251 -4.26 3.36 12.70
CA ALA A 251 -3.52 2.46 13.55
C ALA A 251 -2.84 1.35 12.76
N ILE A 252 -1.69 0.88 13.25
CA ILE A 252 -0.96 -0.26 12.69
C ILE A 252 -0.79 -1.29 13.80
N LEU A 253 -1.29 -2.50 13.57
CA LEU A 253 -1.15 -3.70 14.37
C LEU A 253 -0.19 -4.64 13.64
N LEU A 254 1.00 -4.85 14.19
CA LEU A 254 2.01 -5.71 13.55
C LEU A 254 1.64 -7.20 13.62
N ASP A 255 0.92 -7.61 14.66
CA ASP A 255 0.48 -8.99 14.83
C ASP A 255 -0.87 -9.26 14.16
N ILE A 256 -0.99 -10.46 13.58
CA ILE A 256 -2.24 -10.95 12.99
C ILE A 256 -3.08 -11.51 14.14
N PHE A 257 -4.38 -11.21 14.15
CA PHE A 257 -5.33 -11.84 15.08
C PHE A 257 -5.16 -13.37 15.05
N PRO A 258 -5.13 -14.04 16.21
CA PRO A 258 -4.86 -15.47 16.32
C PRO A 258 -5.86 -16.36 15.56
#